data_AF-A0A357CZI4-F1
#
_entry.id   AF-A0A357CZI4-F1
#
_cell.length_a   1.000
_cell.length_b   1.000
_cell.length_c   1.000
_cell.angle_alpha   90.00
_cell.angle_beta   90.00
_cell.angle_gamma   90.00
#
_symmetry.space_group_name_H-M   'P 1'
#
loop_
_entity.id
_entity.type
_entity.pdbx_description
1 polymer ?
#
loop_
_entity_poly.entity_id
_entity_poly.type
_entity_poly.pdbx_seq_one_letter_code
_entity_poly.pdbx_strand_id
1 'polypeptide(L)'
;MVDKKLQWIRTLLETDMDIDDPDEFFRPLKIDLFEDEIFVFTPKGDVVNLPSGSTPIDFAYSIHSAIGNKMVGAKINGNIVPIDSILQTGQIVEILTSASSKGPSRDWLKIVRSGEARNKIRQFFKREMRAENIIVGKLEIERELKRYGRSYTEAQKNEIVKYVANRIGLPEVIDLYNNIGYGGMSVSKIALKLRDEFNRVIQPIEVLESEGSLVEKTAKHERRGRSNSESVIIDSVDGCTVKFAKCCNPLPGDSIIG
;
A
#
# COMPACT_ATOMS: atom_id res chain seq x y z
N MET A 1 -19.74 30.35 12.42
CA MET A 1 -19.26 29.20 11.60
C MET A 1 -17.83 28.82 11.94
N VAL A 2 -16.91 29.77 12.15
CA VAL A 2 -15.52 29.50 12.57
C VAL A 2 -15.40 28.91 13.99
N ASP A 3 -16.27 29.32 14.93
CA ASP A 3 -16.19 28.84 16.32
C ASP A 3 -16.48 27.35 16.52
N LYS A 4 -17.46 26.77 15.80
CA LYS A 4 -17.70 25.32 15.83
C LYS A 4 -16.52 24.55 15.24
N LYS A 5 -15.91 25.09 14.18
CA LYS A 5 -14.68 24.59 13.55
C LYS A 5 -13.42 24.78 14.41
N LEU A 6 -13.45 25.58 15.49
CA LEU A 6 -12.36 25.63 16.47
C LEU A 6 -12.63 24.74 17.69
N GLN A 7 -13.90 24.61 18.09
CA GLN A 7 -14.30 23.76 19.20
C GLN A 7 -14.01 22.28 18.94
N TRP A 8 -14.30 21.75 17.75
CA TRP A 8 -13.95 20.34 17.44
C TRP A 8 -12.44 20.09 17.45
N ILE A 9 -11.63 21.04 16.94
CA ILE A 9 -10.15 20.93 17.00
C ILE A 9 -9.70 20.82 18.44
N ARG A 10 -10.32 21.58 19.35
CA ARG A 10 -10.02 21.54 20.78
C ARG A 10 -10.40 20.20 21.42
N THR A 11 -11.60 19.69 21.13
CA THR A 11 -12.04 18.38 21.63
C THR A 11 -11.16 17.24 21.08
N LEU A 12 -10.68 17.35 19.84
CA LEU A 12 -9.80 16.37 19.20
C LEU A 12 -8.38 16.42 19.78
N LEU A 13 -7.84 17.62 20.04
CA LEU A 13 -6.55 17.83 20.72
C LEU A 13 -6.54 17.30 22.16
N GLU A 14 -7.68 17.37 22.85
CA GLU A 14 -7.83 16.86 24.22
C GLU A 14 -7.97 15.33 24.28
N THR A 15 -8.36 14.68 23.18
CA THR A 15 -8.68 13.23 23.17
C THR A 15 -7.51 12.33 22.77
N ASP A 16 -6.57 12.81 21.94
CA ASP A 16 -5.50 11.97 21.36
C ASP A 16 -4.11 12.61 21.54
N MET A 17 -3.47 12.41 22.70
CA MET A 17 -2.05 12.74 22.92
C MET A 17 -1.08 11.57 22.64
N ASP A 18 -1.56 10.42 22.16
CA ASP A 18 -0.76 9.19 21.99
C ASP A 18 -0.61 8.75 20.51
N ILE A 19 -0.27 9.67 19.59
CA ILE A 19 -0.06 9.32 18.17
C ILE A 19 1.35 9.76 17.73
N ASP A 20 2.21 8.78 17.45
CA ASP A 20 3.62 8.94 17.07
C ASP A 20 3.85 9.43 15.61
N ASP A 21 2.80 9.69 14.82
CA ASP A 21 2.95 10.14 13.42
C ASP A 21 2.10 11.38 13.07
N PRO A 22 2.72 12.56 12.89
CA PRO A 22 2.01 13.79 12.53
C PRO A 22 1.33 13.71 11.15
N ASP A 23 1.82 12.92 10.20
CA ASP A 23 1.19 12.80 8.88
C ASP A 23 -0.14 12.04 8.93
N GLU A 24 -0.33 11.15 9.90
CA GLU A 24 -1.60 10.46 10.13
C GLU A 24 -2.61 11.36 10.86
N PHE A 25 -2.12 12.32 11.65
CA PHE A 25 -2.92 13.34 12.33
C PHE A 25 -3.46 14.41 11.36
N PHE A 26 -2.61 14.95 10.48
CA PHE A 26 -3.02 16.05 9.59
C PHE A 26 -3.87 15.62 8.39
N ARG A 27 -3.85 14.34 7.99
CA ARG A 27 -4.67 13.83 6.87
C ARG A 27 -6.17 14.00 7.11
N PRO A 28 -6.77 13.48 8.20
CA PRO A 28 -8.19 13.68 8.45
C PRO A 28 -8.55 15.17 8.59
N LEU A 29 -7.68 15.97 9.21
CA LEU A 29 -7.83 17.43 9.34
C LEU A 29 -7.85 18.16 7.99
N LYS A 30 -6.98 17.81 7.04
CA LYS A 30 -6.96 18.41 5.69
C LYS A 30 -8.17 18.00 4.86
N ILE A 31 -8.66 16.78 5.04
CA ILE A 31 -9.83 16.26 4.33
C ILE A 31 -11.11 16.98 4.84
N ASP A 32 -11.30 17.08 6.16
CA ASP A 32 -12.49 17.72 6.74
C ASP A 32 -12.57 19.25 6.52
N LEU A 33 -11.43 19.94 6.33
CA LEU A 33 -11.44 21.41 6.27
C LEU A 33 -11.90 21.96 4.92
N PHE A 34 -11.74 21.20 3.83
CA PHE A 34 -11.93 21.65 2.45
C PHE A 34 -13.00 20.89 1.66
N GLU A 35 -13.61 19.84 2.21
CA GLU A 35 -14.68 19.11 1.53
C GLU A 35 -16.03 19.84 1.66
N ASP A 36 -16.81 19.79 0.58
CA ASP A 36 -18.21 20.21 0.61
C ASP A 36 -18.97 19.35 1.64
N GLU A 37 -19.85 19.94 2.44
CA GLU A 37 -20.66 19.22 3.43
C GLU A 37 -22.03 18.83 2.83
N ILE A 38 -22.49 17.62 3.12
CA ILE A 38 -23.85 17.15 2.81
C ILE A 38 -24.70 17.10 4.08
N PHE A 39 -25.99 17.35 3.92
CA PHE A 39 -26.96 17.32 5.02
C PHE A 39 -27.93 16.16 4.81
N VAL A 40 -27.89 15.19 5.72
CA VAL A 40 -28.77 14.01 5.68
C VAL A 40 -29.65 13.98 6.92
N PHE A 41 -30.84 13.41 6.77
CA PHE A 41 -31.85 13.37 7.82
C PHE A 41 -31.91 11.99 8.47
N THR A 42 -32.09 11.97 9.79
CA THR A 42 -32.52 10.75 10.49
C THR A 42 -34.02 10.51 10.22
N PRO A 43 -34.55 9.29 10.44
CA PRO A 43 -35.99 9.04 10.32
C PRO A 43 -36.84 9.86 11.30
N LYS A 44 -36.22 10.42 12.34
CA LYS A 44 -36.86 11.30 13.33
C LYS A 44 -36.87 12.77 12.92
N GLY A 45 -36.21 13.13 11.81
CA GLY A 45 -36.13 14.49 11.30
C GLY A 45 -34.91 15.28 11.79
N ASP A 46 -33.98 14.66 12.53
CA ASP A 46 -32.73 15.32 12.93
C ASP A 46 -31.79 15.46 11.75
N VAL A 47 -31.11 16.61 11.64
CA VAL A 47 -30.12 16.87 10.59
C VAL A 47 -28.74 16.46 11.06
N VAL A 48 -28.04 15.68 10.24
CA VAL A 48 -26.64 15.28 10.44
C VAL A 48 -25.81 15.78 9.28
N ASN A 49 -24.70 16.46 9.61
CA ASN A 49 -23.75 16.97 8.63
C ASN A 49 -22.65 15.92 8.42
N LEU A 50 -22.32 15.65 7.18
CA LEU A 50 -21.25 14.71 6.81
C LEU A 50 -20.41 15.30 5.66
N PRO A 51 -19.15 14.89 5.48
CA PRO A 51 -18.38 15.22 4.29
C PRO A 51 -19.02 14.67 3.02
N SER A 52 -18.89 15.40 1.91
CA SER A 52 -19.34 14.94 0.60
C SER A 52 -18.71 13.61 0.22
N GLY A 53 -19.50 12.73 -0.40
CA GLY A 53 -19.06 11.37 -0.70
C GLY A 53 -19.22 10.37 0.45
N SER A 54 -19.71 10.80 1.63
CA SER A 54 -19.97 9.91 2.76
C SER A 54 -20.95 8.79 2.43
N THR A 55 -20.77 7.68 3.13
CA THR A 55 -21.56 6.44 2.97
C THR A 55 -22.52 6.25 4.15
N PRO A 56 -23.50 5.35 4.05
CA PRO A 56 -24.33 4.96 5.20
C PRO A 56 -23.53 4.51 6.43
N ILE A 57 -22.32 3.96 6.24
CA ILE A 57 -21.43 3.59 7.33
C ILE A 57 -20.96 4.84 8.07
N ASP A 58 -20.54 5.87 7.34
CA ASP A 58 -20.14 7.16 7.92
C ASP A 58 -21.27 7.78 8.75
N PHE A 59 -22.51 7.74 8.23
CA PHE A 59 -23.71 8.20 8.96
C PHE A 59 -23.99 7.39 10.23
N ALA A 60 -23.84 6.07 10.20
CA ALA A 60 -24.06 5.24 11.39
C ALA A 60 -23.06 5.58 12.51
N TYR A 61 -21.78 5.81 12.17
CA TYR A 61 -20.74 6.17 13.13
C TYR A 61 -20.79 7.63 13.58
N SER A 62 -21.36 8.54 12.78
CA SER A 62 -21.59 9.93 13.22
C SER A 62 -22.71 10.02 14.27
N ILE A 63 -23.74 9.18 14.18
CA ILE A 63 -24.78 9.10 15.21
C ILE A 63 -24.21 8.50 16.50
N HIS A 64 -23.68 7.27 16.43
CA HIS A 64 -23.11 6.60 17.59
C HIS A 64 -22.31 5.35 17.21
N SER A 65 -21.15 5.14 17.85
CA SER A 65 -20.30 3.97 17.58
C SER A 65 -21.02 2.64 17.80
N ALA A 66 -21.91 2.54 18.79
CA ALA A 66 -22.70 1.32 19.04
C ALA A 66 -23.70 1.00 17.90
N ILE A 67 -24.21 2.01 17.20
CA ILE A 67 -25.08 1.83 16.03
C ILE A 67 -24.24 1.35 14.86
N GLY A 68 -23.12 2.04 14.59
CA GLY A 68 -22.15 1.64 13.56
C GLY A 68 -21.64 0.20 13.75
N ASN A 69 -21.30 -0.19 14.98
CA ASN A 69 -20.81 -1.55 15.26
C ASN A 69 -21.90 -2.63 15.05
N LYS A 70 -23.17 -2.29 15.26
CA LYS A 70 -24.30 -3.23 15.10
C LYS A 70 -24.98 -3.14 13.73
N MET A 71 -24.48 -2.28 12.84
CA MET A 71 -25.04 -2.08 11.51
C MET A 71 -24.95 -3.36 10.68
N VAL A 72 -26.05 -3.70 10.01
CA VAL A 72 -26.13 -4.81 9.03
C VAL A 72 -26.54 -4.32 7.63
N GLY A 73 -27.15 -3.14 7.54
CA GLY A 73 -27.55 -2.54 6.28
C GLY A 73 -28.08 -1.13 6.47
N ALA A 74 -28.52 -0.52 5.37
CA ALA A 74 -29.10 0.82 5.38
C ALA A 74 -30.28 0.92 4.42
N LYS A 75 -31.17 1.86 4.70
CA LYS A 75 -32.20 2.33 3.77
C LYS A 75 -32.05 3.82 3.53
N ILE A 76 -32.28 4.24 2.30
CA ILE A 76 -32.34 5.64 1.92
C ILE A 76 -33.74 5.90 1.36
N ASN A 77 -34.44 6.88 1.93
CA ASN A 77 -35.83 7.23 1.60
C ASN A 77 -36.77 6.00 1.60
N GLY A 78 -36.56 5.09 2.56
CA GLY A 78 -37.35 3.86 2.72
C GLY A 78 -36.89 2.66 1.87
N ASN A 79 -36.00 2.85 0.90
CA ASN A 79 -35.51 1.78 0.03
C ASN A 79 -34.18 1.20 0.55
N ILE A 80 -34.01 -0.12 0.54
CA ILE A 80 -32.76 -0.78 0.92
C ILE A 80 -31.68 -0.44 -0.11
N VAL A 81 -30.51 -0.02 0.37
CA VAL A 81 -29.36 0.33 -0.46
C VAL A 81 -28.11 -0.44 -0.03
N PRO A 82 -27.13 -0.61 -0.93
CA PRO A 82 -25.79 -1.05 -0.57
C PRO A 82 -25.13 -0.11 0.46
N ILE A 83 -24.32 -0.68 1.35
CA ILE A 83 -23.63 0.06 2.41
C ILE A 83 -22.53 1.01 1.90
N ASP A 84 -22.08 0.82 0.66
CA ASP A 84 -21.08 1.64 -0.04
C ASP A 84 -21.72 2.71 -0.96
N SER A 85 -23.04 2.84 -0.93
CA SER A 85 -23.74 3.91 -1.64
C SER A 85 -23.31 5.29 -1.13
N ILE A 86 -23.20 6.26 -2.05
CA ILE A 86 -22.84 7.64 -1.70
C ILE A 86 -24.12 8.38 -1.31
N LEU A 87 -24.10 9.01 -0.14
CA LEU A 87 -25.18 9.83 0.37
C LEU A 87 -25.25 11.18 -0.35
N GLN A 88 -26.46 11.69 -0.52
CA GLN A 88 -26.73 13.00 -1.09
C GLN A 88 -27.51 13.87 -0.11
N THR A 89 -27.34 15.18 -0.23
CA THR A 89 -28.07 16.17 0.57
C THR A 89 -29.58 16.00 0.41
N GLY A 90 -30.31 16.08 1.52
CA GLY A 90 -31.77 15.98 1.53
C GLY A 90 -32.33 14.56 1.70
N GLN A 91 -31.47 13.54 1.73
CA GLN A 91 -31.90 12.15 1.88
C GLN A 91 -32.19 11.79 3.34
N ILE A 92 -33.21 10.97 3.56
CA ILE A 92 -33.51 10.35 4.86
C ILE A 92 -32.80 9.00 4.92
N VAL A 93 -31.89 8.83 5.87
CA VAL A 93 -31.09 7.62 6.03
C VAL A 93 -31.52 6.87 7.28
N GLU A 94 -31.89 5.60 7.12
CA GLU A 94 -32.23 4.68 8.20
C GLU A 94 -31.17 3.58 8.27
N ILE A 95 -30.59 3.38 9.46
CA ILE A 95 -29.60 2.32 9.67
C ILE A 95 -30.30 1.08 10.24
N LEU A 96 -30.11 -0.05 9.57
CA LEU A 96 -30.59 -1.34 10.04
C LEU A 96 -29.52 -1.94 10.96
N THR A 97 -29.88 -2.16 12.22
CA THR A 97 -28.98 -2.77 13.23
C THR A 97 -29.47 -4.13 13.68
N SER A 98 -28.55 -5.05 13.98
CA SER A 98 -28.87 -6.34 14.60
C SER A 98 -28.10 -6.55 15.91
N ALA A 99 -28.77 -7.11 16.91
CA ALA A 99 -28.13 -7.50 18.18
C ALA A 99 -27.18 -8.71 18.02
N SER A 100 -27.38 -9.53 16.99
CA SER A 100 -26.51 -10.68 16.67
C SER A 100 -25.31 -10.32 15.78
N SER A 101 -25.14 -9.03 15.44
CA SER A 101 -23.98 -8.58 14.66
C SER A 101 -22.69 -8.82 15.44
N LYS A 102 -21.68 -9.38 14.76
CA LYS A 102 -20.34 -9.59 15.30
C LYS A 102 -19.47 -8.33 15.30
N GLY A 103 -19.96 -7.22 14.76
CA GLY A 103 -19.19 -5.99 14.59
C GLY A 103 -18.97 -5.59 13.12
N PRO A 104 -18.23 -4.50 12.88
CA PRO A 104 -17.85 -4.04 11.56
C PRO A 104 -16.98 -5.06 10.81
N SER A 105 -17.05 -5.02 9.47
CA SER A 105 -16.10 -5.73 8.61
C SER A 105 -14.85 -4.90 8.35
N ARG A 106 -13.71 -5.57 8.14
CA ARG A 106 -12.44 -4.89 7.78
C ARG A 106 -12.52 -4.17 6.44
N ASP A 107 -13.36 -4.65 5.52
CA ASP A 107 -13.55 -4.00 4.21
C ASP A 107 -14.17 -2.60 4.33
N TRP A 108 -14.85 -2.30 5.44
CA TRP A 108 -15.41 -0.97 5.67
C TRP A 108 -14.32 0.09 5.74
N LEU A 109 -13.10 -0.24 6.18
CA LEU A 109 -11.97 0.71 6.17
C LEU A 109 -11.61 1.21 4.77
N LYS A 110 -11.97 0.48 3.72
CA LYS A 110 -11.75 0.86 2.31
C LYS A 110 -12.91 1.70 1.73
N ILE A 111 -14.10 1.58 2.33
CA ILE A 111 -15.35 2.18 1.83
C ILE A 111 -15.62 3.52 2.52
N VAL A 112 -15.41 3.55 3.84
CA VAL A 112 -15.63 4.70 4.73
C VAL A 112 -14.81 5.89 4.27
N ARG A 113 -15.47 7.06 4.17
CA ARG A 113 -14.81 8.31 3.77
C ARG A 113 -14.36 9.11 4.99
N SER A 114 -15.23 9.26 5.99
CA SER A 114 -14.97 10.07 7.18
C SER A 114 -13.78 9.55 7.98
N GLY A 115 -12.91 10.49 8.39
CA GLY A 115 -11.82 10.20 9.31
C GLY A 115 -12.33 9.69 10.66
N GLU A 116 -13.42 10.27 11.16
CA GLU A 116 -14.03 9.91 12.44
C GLU A 116 -14.52 8.46 12.44
N ALA A 117 -15.30 8.07 11.43
CA ALA A 117 -15.81 6.71 11.29
C ALA A 117 -14.67 5.70 11.15
N ARG A 118 -13.65 6.02 10.35
CA ARG A 118 -12.46 5.18 10.18
C ARG A 118 -11.73 4.96 11.51
N ASN A 119 -11.58 6.00 12.31
CA ASN A 119 -10.93 5.92 13.62
C ASN A 119 -11.75 5.09 14.62
N LYS A 120 -13.07 5.28 14.68
CA LYS A 120 -13.97 4.47 15.53
C LYS A 120 -13.92 2.99 15.18
N ILE A 121 -13.88 2.65 13.88
CA ILE A 121 -13.74 1.26 13.41
C ILE A 121 -12.38 0.68 13.80
N ARG A 122 -11.29 1.42 13.61
CA ARG A 122 -9.95 0.99 14.03
C ARG A 122 -9.88 0.74 15.54
N GLN A 123 -10.47 1.63 16.34
CA GLN A 123 -10.53 1.48 17.80
C GLN A 123 -11.36 0.26 18.23
N PHE A 124 -12.42 -0.10 17.48
CA PHE A 124 -13.17 -1.33 17.71
C PHE A 124 -12.26 -2.56 17.50
N PHE A 125 -11.60 -2.66 16.34
CA PHE A 125 -10.70 -3.79 16.05
C PHE A 125 -9.52 -3.86 17.03
N LYS A 126 -8.95 -2.72 17.42
CA LYS A 126 -7.84 -2.65 18.38
C LYS A 126 -8.23 -3.24 19.74
N ARG A 127 -9.47 -3.01 20.20
CA ARG A 127 -9.96 -3.45 21.51
C ARG A 127 -10.47 -4.89 21.52
N GLU A 128 -11.33 -5.25 20.57
CA GLU A 128 -12.08 -6.50 20.63
C GLU A 128 -11.41 -7.66 19.87
N MET A 129 -10.51 -7.36 18.93
CA MET A 129 -10.09 -8.32 17.90
C MET A 129 -8.58 -8.56 17.85
N ARG A 130 -7.84 -8.34 18.96
CA ARG A 130 -6.37 -8.45 18.99
C ARG A 130 -5.85 -9.78 18.44
N ALA A 131 -6.43 -10.91 18.86
CA ALA A 131 -6.01 -12.23 18.41
C ALA A 131 -6.17 -12.40 16.89
N GLU A 132 -7.30 -11.97 16.33
CA GLU A 132 -7.53 -12.02 14.89
C GLU A 132 -6.66 -11.04 14.11
N ASN A 133 -6.41 -9.84 14.65
CA ASN A 133 -5.54 -8.84 14.03
C ASN A 133 -4.13 -9.39 13.84
N ILE A 134 -3.60 -10.11 14.83
CA ILE A 134 -2.28 -10.74 14.73
C ILE A 134 -2.22 -11.72 13.55
N ILE A 135 -3.26 -12.54 13.36
CA ILE A 135 -3.35 -13.50 12.25
C ILE A 135 -3.37 -12.76 10.90
N VAL A 136 -4.19 -11.72 10.79
CA VAL A 136 -4.31 -10.93 9.56
C VAL A 136 -3.01 -10.19 9.24
N GLY A 137 -2.41 -9.51 10.22
CA GLY A 137 -1.16 -8.79 10.02
C GLY A 137 -0.01 -9.72 9.63
N LYS A 138 0.04 -10.93 10.22
CA LYS A 138 0.99 -11.97 9.81
C LYS A 138 0.80 -12.35 8.33
N LEU A 139 -0.44 -12.59 7.91
CA LEU A 139 -0.77 -12.96 6.53
C LEU A 139 -0.47 -11.82 5.54
N GLU A 140 -0.65 -10.56 5.95
CA GLU A 140 -0.38 -9.41 5.11
C GLU A 140 1.13 -9.20 4.90
N ILE A 141 1.94 -9.35 5.96
CA ILE A 141 3.41 -9.36 5.85
C ILE A 141 3.87 -10.54 4.99
N GLU A 142 3.34 -11.74 5.20
CA GLU A 142 3.69 -12.91 4.38
C GLU A 142 3.39 -12.69 2.90
N ARG A 143 2.25 -12.06 2.59
CA ARG A 143 1.89 -11.70 1.21
C ARG A 143 2.92 -10.74 0.62
N GLU A 144 3.36 -9.76 1.39
CA GLU A 144 4.37 -8.78 0.95
C GLU A 144 5.74 -9.44 0.74
N LEU A 145 6.20 -10.27 1.67
CA LEU A 145 7.47 -11.00 1.55
C LEU A 145 7.48 -11.93 0.33
N LYS A 146 6.36 -12.60 0.06
CA LYS A 146 6.20 -13.46 -1.14
C LYS A 146 6.39 -12.69 -2.45
N ARG A 147 6.07 -11.39 -2.51
CA ARG A 147 6.27 -10.56 -3.71
C ARG A 147 7.74 -10.38 -4.07
N TYR A 148 8.66 -10.59 -3.12
CA TYR A 148 10.10 -10.48 -3.36
C TYR A 148 10.70 -11.71 -4.07
N GLY A 149 9.91 -12.78 -4.25
CA GLY A 149 10.23 -13.90 -5.15
C GLY A 149 11.35 -14.84 -4.69
N ARG A 150 11.89 -14.68 -3.47
CA ARG A 150 12.91 -15.58 -2.90
C ARG A 150 12.32 -16.43 -1.78
N SER A 151 12.75 -17.70 -1.73
CA SER A 151 12.41 -18.60 -0.62
C SER A 151 13.08 -18.13 0.67
N TYR A 152 12.40 -18.31 1.79
CA TYR A 152 12.89 -17.97 3.11
C TYR A 152 12.39 -18.98 4.13
N THR A 153 13.16 -19.19 5.19
CA THR A 153 12.75 -20.00 6.35
C THR A 153 11.93 -19.17 7.33
N GLU A 154 11.11 -19.83 8.17
CA GLU A 154 10.37 -19.13 9.23
C GLU A 154 11.31 -18.42 10.22
N ALA A 155 12.51 -18.94 10.46
CA ALA A 155 13.53 -18.28 11.29
C ALA A 155 13.99 -16.95 10.68
N GLN A 156 14.31 -16.92 9.39
CA GLN A 156 14.70 -15.70 8.67
C GLN A 156 13.57 -14.68 8.63
N LYS A 157 12.33 -15.13 8.42
CA LYS A 157 11.15 -14.25 8.48
C LYS A 157 11.00 -13.61 9.86
N ASN A 158 11.10 -14.39 10.93
CA ASN A 158 11.01 -13.86 12.29
C ASN A 158 12.13 -12.85 12.58
N GLU A 159 13.33 -13.10 12.07
CA GLU A 159 14.44 -12.16 12.16
C GLU A 159 14.12 -10.83 11.45
N ILE A 160 13.73 -10.89 10.17
CA ILE A 160 13.37 -9.71 9.36
C ILE A 160 12.30 -8.87 10.06
N VAL A 161 11.20 -9.52 10.48
CA VAL A 161 10.07 -8.82 11.10
C VAL A 161 10.46 -8.23 12.46
N LYS A 162 11.32 -8.90 13.24
CA LYS A 162 11.85 -8.37 14.51
C LYS A 162 12.68 -7.11 14.30
N TYR A 163 13.58 -7.08 13.32
CA TYR A 163 14.36 -5.88 13.03
C TYR A 163 13.48 -4.73 12.54
N VAL A 164 12.47 -5.01 11.71
CA VAL A 164 11.52 -3.98 11.27
C VAL A 164 10.68 -3.44 12.43
N ALA A 165 10.19 -4.30 13.32
CA ALA A 165 9.46 -3.88 14.53
C ALA A 165 10.29 -2.93 15.39
N ASN A 166 11.55 -3.30 15.68
CA ASN A 166 12.48 -2.48 16.45
C ASN A 166 12.75 -1.13 15.78
N ARG A 167 12.92 -1.10 14.45
CA ARG A 167 13.13 0.16 13.70
C ARG A 167 11.93 1.10 13.68
N ILE A 168 10.75 0.61 14.03
CA ILE A 168 9.52 1.40 14.12
C ILE A 168 9.19 1.74 15.58
N GLY A 169 9.97 1.24 16.54
CA GLY A 169 9.76 1.48 17.97
C GLY A 169 8.74 0.55 18.62
N LEU A 170 8.38 -0.58 17.98
CA LEU A 170 7.50 -1.57 18.58
C LEU A 170 8.31 -2.61 19.37
N PRO A 171 7.94 -2.91 20.62
CA PRO A 171 8.73 -3.78 21.50
C PRO A 171 8.66 -5.25 21.07
N GLU A 172 7.50 -5.69 20.59
CA GLU A 172 7.27 -7.07 20.16
C GLU A 172 6.83 -7.17 18.70
N VAL A 173 7.21 -8.27 18.06
CA VAL A 173 6.75 -8.66 16.72
C VAL A 173 5.22 -8.81 16.68
N ILE A 174 4.62 -9.27 17.78
CA ILE A 174 3.17 -9.42 17.92
C ILE A 174 2.47 -8.06 17.81
N ASP A 175 3.06 -7.00 18.36
CA ASP A 175 2.50 -5.66 18.27
C ASP A 175 2.55 -5.11 16.85
N LEU A 176 3.60 -5.43 16.09
CA LEU A 176 3.66 -5.11 14.66
C LEU A 176 2.54 -5.80 13.89
N TYR A 177 2.32 -7.09 14.12
CA TYR A 177 1.22 -7.81 13.47
C TYR A 177 -0.15 -7.26 13.88
N ASN A 178 -0.35 -6.96 15.17
CA ASN A 178 -1.60 -6.35 15.63
C ASN A 178 -1.82 -4.97 14.98
N ASN A 179 -0.79 -4.12 14.94
CA ASN A 179 -0.85 -2.77 14.37
C ASN A 179 -1.28 -2.76 12.90
N ILE A 180 -0.71 -3.68 12.12
CA ILE A 180 -1.09 -3.90 10.74
C ILE A 180 -2.52 -4.45 10.66
N GLY A 181 -2.85 -5.45 11.48
CA GLY A 181 -4.12 -6.17 11.41
C GLY A 181 -5.39 -5.36 11.74
N TYR A 182 -5.31 -4.35 12.61
CA TYR A 182 -6.43 -3.41 12.83
C TYR A 182 -6.41 -2.19 11.89
N GLY A 183 -5.38 -2.09 11.03
CA GLY A 183 -5.24 -1.00 10.05
C GLY A 183 -4.68 0.29 10.63
N GLY A 184 -3.95 0.24 11.75
CA GLY A 184 -3.19 1.38 12.29
C GLY A 184 -1.98 1.73 11.44
N MET A 185 -1.39 0.74 10.76
CA MET A 185 -0.31 0.98 9.81
C MET A 185 -0.47 0.09 8.58
N SER A 186 -0.38 0.68 7.39
CA SER A 186 -0.36 -0.10 6.14
C SER A 186 0.99 -0.80 5.96
N VAL A 187 0.96 -2.04 5.47
CA VAL A 187 2.19 -2.77 5.08
C VAL A 187 3.00 -1.99 4.05
N SER A 188 2.35 -1.23 3.16
CA SER A 188 3.04 -0.40 2.17
C SER A 188 3.96 0.65 2.81
N LYS A 189 3.63 1.16 4.00
CA LYS A 189 4.44 2.15 4.73
C LYS A 189 5.77 1.55 5.22
N ILE A 190 5.78 0.24 5.48
CA ILE A 190 6.97 -0.48 5.95
C ILE A 190 7.62 -1.33 4.86
N ALA A 191 7.07 -1.36 3.65
CA ALA A 191 7.52 -2.20 2.55
C ALA A 191 8.99 -1.95 2.18
N LEU A 192 9.46 -0.70 2.22
CA LEU A 192 10.87 -0.39 1.97
C LEU A 192 11.78 -1.01 3.05
N LYS A 193 11.44 -0.81 4.33
CA LYS A 193 12.18 -1.38 5.46
C LYS A 193 12.18 -2.91 5.42
N LEU A 194 11.03 -3.51 5.11
CA LEU A 194 10.89 -4.95 4.91
C LEU A 194 11.78 -5.45 3.78
N ARG A 195 11.81 -4.76 2.63
CA ARG A 195 12.65 -5.12 1.49
C ARG A 195 14.13 -5.03 1.81
N ASP A 196 14.57 -3.98 2.50
CA ASP A 196 15.97 -3.80 2.88
C ASP A 196 16.44 -4.91 3.81
N GLU A 197 15.67 -5.23 4.86
CA GLU A 197 15.98 -6.34 5.77
C GLU A 197 15.91 -7.69 5.07
N PHE A 198 14.93 -7.87 4.17
CA PHE A 198 14.82 -9.09 3.38
C PHE A 198 16.06 -9.32 2.51
N ASN A 199 16.58 -8.28 1.87
CA ASN A 199 17.82 -8.36 1.09
C ASN A 199 19.04 -8.64 1.96
N ARG A 200 19.08 -8.10 3.18
CA ARG A 200 20.18 -8.31 4.12
C ARG A 200 20.24 -9.75 4.63
N VAL A 201 19.09 -10.31 4.99
CA VAL A 201 18.99 -11.66 5.59
C VAL A 201 18.98 -12.75 4.52
N ILE A 202 18.36 -12.48 3.36
CA ILE A 202 18.27 -13.43 2.24
C ILE A 202 19.16 -12.89 1.13
N GLN A 203 20.42 -13.28 1.21
CA GLN A 203 21.35 -13.05 0.12
C GLN A 203 20.80 -13.71 -1.15
N PRO A 204 21.07 -13.14 -2.34
CA PRO A 204 20.82 -13.85 -3.58
C PRO A 204 21.42 -15.25 -3.46
N ILE A 205 20.68 -16.27 -3.88
CA ILE A 205 21.32 -17.52 -4.23
C ILE A 205 22.29 -17.10 -5.35
N GLU A 206 23.58 -16.99 -5.03
CA GLU A 206 24.59 -17.14 -6.06
C GLU A 206 24.24 -18.47 -6.70
N VAL A 207 23.69 -18.41 -7.92
CA VAL A 207 23.76 -19.57 -8.78
C VAL A 207 25.24 -19.89 -8.76
N LEU A 208 25.61 -20.98 -8.10
CA LEU A 208 26.88 -21.64 -8.32
C LEU A 208 26.83 -22.03 -9.79
N GLU A 209 27.08 -21.06 -10.67
CA GLU A 209 27.59 -21.31 -11.99
C GLU A 209 28.92 -22.00 -11.70
N SER A 210 28.82 -23.33 -11.73
CA SER A 210 29.93 -24.25 -11.83
C SER A 210 31.10 -23.58 -12.53
N GLU A 211 32.20 -23.49 -11.79
CA GLU A 211 33.55 -23.17 -12.23
C GLU A 211 33.72 -23.24 -13.76
N GLY A 212 33.66 -22.09 -14.42
CA GLY A 212 33.86 -22.06 -15.86
C GLY A 212 33.44 -20.79 -16.58
N SER A 213 33.82 -19.61 -16.10
CA SER A 213 34.22 -18.46 -16.95
C SER A 213 34.39 -17.21 -16.08
N LEU A 214 35.58 -17.06 -15.49
CA LEU A 214 36.10 -15.72 -15.25
C LEU A 214 36.53 -15.18 -16.61
N VAL A 215 35.90 -14.11 -17.09
CA VAL A 215 36.55 -12.90 -17.64
C VAL A 215 35.46 -11.92 -18.14
N GLU A 216 35.37 -10.83 -17.39
CA GLU A 216 35.16 -9.44 -17.82
C GLU A 216 33.81 -8.99 -18.43
N LYS A 217 33.04 -8.36 -17.52
CA LYS A 217 32.57 -6.98 -17.65
C LYS A 217 33.18 -6.22 -18.84
N THR A 218 32.36 -5.66 -19.73
CA THR A 218 32.13 -4.21 -19.86
C THR A 218 31.33 -3.84 -21.11
N ALA A 219 30.44 -2.86 -20.93
CA ALA A 219 29.92 -1.91 -21.91
C ALA A 219 29.34 -2.45 -23.24
N LYS A 220 28.01 -2.62 -23.27
CA LYS A 220 27.25 -2.47 -24.52
C LYS A 220 27.20 -0.99 -24.90
N HIS A 221 28.25 -0.52 -25.56
CA HIS A 221 28.20 0.68 -26.38
C HIS A 221 27.55 0.32 -27.72
N GLU A 222 26.54 1.10 -28.11
CA GLU A 222 25.89 1.07 -29.42
C GLU A 222 26.95 1.10 -30.55
N ARG A 223 27.04 0.03 -31.35
CA ARG A 223 27.75 0.08 -32.63
C ARG A 223 26.75 0.39 -33.73
N ARG A 224 26.68 1.68 -34.07
CA ARG A 224 26.21 2.16 -35.37
C ARG A 224 26.87 1.32 -36.46
N GLY A 225 26.06 0.82 -37.40
CA GLY A 225 26.52 0.05 -38.55
C GLY A 225 27.54 0.85 -39.37
N ARG A 226 28.78 0.36 -39.42
CA ARG A 226 29.72 0.65 -40.49
C ARG A 226 29.78 -0.57 -41.39
N SER A 227 29.51 -0.35 -42.68
CA SER A 227 29.63 -1.38 -43.71
C SER A 227 31.08 -1.87 -43.76
N ASN A 228 31.29 -3.19 -43.73
CA ASN A 228 32.60 -3.84 -43.88
C ASN A 228 33.30 -3.53 -45.21
N SER A 229 32.63 -2.83 -46.14
CA SER A 229 33.18 -2.45 -47.45
C SER A 229 34.16 -1.30 -47.41
N GLU A 230 34.22 -0.52 -46.31
CA GLU A 230 35.03 0.72 -46.25
C GLU A 230 36.45 0.47 -45.67
N SER A 231 36.74 -0.73 -45.18
CA SER A 231 37.97 -1.06 -44.41
C SER A 231 38.97 -1.98 -45.12
N VAL A 232 38.74 -2.35 -46.38
CA VAL A 232 39.63 -3.21 -47.17
C VAL A 232 39.93 -2.51 -48.49
N ILE A 233 41.20 -2.19 -48.74
CA ILE A 233 41.67 -1.52 -49.96
C ILE A 233 42.23 -2.59 -50.89
N ILE A 234 41.68 -2.73 -52.10
CA ILE A 234 42.13 -3.69 -53.12
C ILE A 234 42.72 -2.87 -54.27
N ASP A 235 44.04 -2.97 -54.50
CA ASP A 235 44.79 -2.47 -55.68
C ASP A 235 44.14 -1.31 -56.48
N SER A 236 43.76 -0.24 -55.77
CA SER A 236 43.17 1.01 -56.33
C SER A 236 41.79 0.89 -57.00
N VAL A 237 40.98 -0.11 -56.65
CA VAL A 237 39.56 -0.20 -57.06
C VAL A 237 38.64 -0.01 -55.85
N ASP A 238 37.85 1.05 -55.88
CA ASP A 238 36.86 1.34 -54.84
C ASP A 238 35.49 0.71 -55.16
N GLY A 239 34.76 0.28 -54.12
CA GLY A 239 33.36 -0.16 -54.24
C GLY A 239 33.13 -1.67 -54.39
N CYS A 240 34.15 -2.51 -54.19
CA CYS A 240 33.98 -3.96 -54.20
C CYS A 240 33.35 -4.50 -52.90
N THR A 241 32.38 -5.41 -53.03
CA THR A 241 31.78 -6.10 -51.88
C THR A 241 32.73 -7.18 -51.37
N VAL A 242 33.31 -6.95 -50.19
CA VAL A 242 34.23 -7.89 -49.52
C VAL A 242 33.53 -8.69 -48.43
N LYS A 243 33.91 -9.97 -48.31
CA LYS A 243 33.46 -10.87 -47.25
C LYS A 243 34.64 -11.69 -46.74
N PHE A 244 34.92 -11.61 -45.44
CA PHE A 244 35.98 -12.41 -44.82
C PHE A 244 35.65 -13.90 -44.81
N ALA A 245 36.66 -14.72 -45.11
CA ALA A 245 36.58 -16.16 -44.99
C ALA A 245 36.46 -16.56 -43.51
N LYS A 246 35.83 -17.70 -43.23
CA LYS A 246 35.66 -18.21 -41.86
C LYS A 246 36.88 -19.02 -41.35
N CYS A 247 37.86 -19.27 -42.22
CA CYS A 247 39.02 -20.10 -41.90
C CYS A 247 40.16 -19.33 -41.21
N CYS A 248 40.24 -18.01 -41.39
CA CYS A 248 41.26 -17.15 -40.79
C CYS A 248 40.68 -15.76 -40.52
N ASN A 249 41.13 -15.11 -39.44
CA ASN A 249 40.66 -13.79 -39.03
C ASN A 249 41.84 -12.79 -39.09
N PRO A 250 42.11 -12.16 -40.24
CA PRO A 250 43.25 -11.26 -40.41
C PRO A 250 43.10 -10.02 -39.53
N LEU A 251 44.21 -9.56 -38.95
CA LEU A 251 44.24 -8.37 -38.10
C LEU A 251 44.58 -7.11 -38.93
N PRO A 252 44.28 -5.91 -38.41
CA PRO A 252 44.61 -4.66 -39.10
C PRO A 252 46.11 -4.53 -39.36
N GLY A 253 46.50 -4.45 -40.64
CA GLY A 253 47.89 -4.38 -41.09
C GLY A 253 48.42 -5.68 -41.70
N ASP A 254 47.70 -6.80 -41.53
CA ASP A 254 48.05 -8.05 -42.20
C ASP A 254 47.84 -7.94 -43.72
N SER A 255 48.73 -8.56 -44.49
CA SER A 255 48.52 -8.75 -45.93
C SER A 255 47.44 -9.81 -46.13
N ILE A 256 46.36 -9.43 -46.81
CA ILE A 256 45.22 -10.31 -47.08
C ILE A 256 45.20 -10.62 -48.57
N ILE A 257 44.97 -11.90 -48.91
CA ILE A 257 44.84 -12.37 -50.30
C ILE A 257 43.43 -12.92 -50.44
N GLY A 258 42.69 -12.42 -51.44
CA GLY A 258 41.30 -12.79 -51.74
C GLY A 258 41.20 -13.63 -53.00
#